data_AF-A0A4P8RJ08-F1
#
_entry.id   AF-A0A4P8RJ08-F1
#
_cell.length_a   1.000
_cell.length_b   1.000
_cell.length_c   1.000
_cell.angle_alpha   90.00
_cell.angle_beta   90.00
_cell.angle_gamma   90.00
#
_symmetry.space_group_name_H-M   'P 1'
#
loop_
_entity.id
_entity.type
_entity.pdbx_description
1 polymer ?
#
loop_
_entity_poly.entity_id
_entity_poly.type
_entity_poly.pdbx_seq_one_letter_code
_entity_poly.pdbx_strand_id
1 'polypeptide(L)'
;MAAESSTIYGEPVEREGITIIPVSKAMYGFGGGGGGGAKADEAGAGSGGGGGMAVTPVGYIEIKQGSTRFRPIRDPQTVVKVVAIGSLALLLTTKSIVEIFKNKKIVKLLKK
;
A
#
# COMPACT_ATOMS: atom_id res chain seq x y z
N MET A 1 -12.65 -15.96 -4.96
CA MET A 1 -11.75 -15.01 -5.66
C MET A 1 -10.56 -15.81 -6.15
N ALA A 2 -10.45 -16.07 -7.45
CA ALA A 2 -9.30 -16.78 -8.02
C ALA A 2 -8.38 -15.76 -8.67
N ALA A 3 -7.08 -15.79 -8.32
CA ALA A 3 -6.09 -15.02 -9.04
C ALA A 3 -5.68 -15.83 -10.28
N GLU A 4 -6.18 -15.44 -11.45
CA GLU A 4 -5.76 -16.04 -12.70
C GLU A 4 -4.56 -15.30 -13.28
N SER A 5 -3.75 -16.01 -14.07
CA SER A 5 -2.63 -15.39 -14.82
C SER A 5 -3.12 -14.20 -15.66
N SER A 6 -4.30 -14.31 -16.26
CA SER A 6 -4.99 -13.26 -17.05
C SER A 6 -5.22 -11.95 -16.28
N THR A 7 -5.26 -12.00 -14.95
CA THR A 7 -5.38 -10.81 -14.09
C THR A 7 -4.08 -10.00 -14.05
N ILE A 8 -2.93 -10.67 -14.25
CA ILE A 8 -1.59 -10.10 -14.18
C ILE A 8 -1.03 -9.86 -15.59
N TYR A 9 -1.23 -10.80 -16.51
CA TYR A 9 -0.76 -10.77 -17.88
C TYR A 9 -1.96 -10.69 -18.82
N GLY A 10 -2.09 -9.56 -19.52
CA GLY A 10 -3.14 -9.39 -20.52
C GLY A 10 -2.84 -10.17 -21.80
N GLU A 11 -3.86 -10.25 -22.66
CA GLU A 11 -3.72 -10.85 -23.98
C GLU A 11 -2.58 -10.20 -24.79
N PRO A 12 -1.68 -10.98 -25.41
CA PRO A 12 -0.62 -10.45 -26.25
C PRO A 12 -1.18 -9.69 -27.46
N VAL A 13 -0.61 -8.52 -27.74
CA VAL A 13 -0.91 -7.73 -28.94
C VAL A 13 0.34 -7.71 -29.80
N GLU A 14 0.23 -8.19 -31.04
CA GLU A 14 1.33 -8.24 -31.99
C GLU A 14 1.13 -7.26 -33.15
N ARG A 15 2.18 -6.49 -33.48
CA ARG A 15 2.21 -5.61 -34.65
C ARG A 15 3.64 -5.43 -35.13
N GLU A 16 3.86 -5.56 -36.45
CA GLU A 16 5.15 -5.27 -37.09
C GLU A 16 6.34 -6.04 -36.47
N GLY A 17 6.11 -7.30 -36.06
CA GLY A 17 7.12 -8.15 -35.42
C GLY A 17 7.49 -7.73 -33.99
N ILE A 18 6.65 -6.92 -33.35
CA ILE A 18 6.73 -6.56 -31.93
C ILE A 18 5.51 -7.16 -31.22
N THR A 19 5.77 -7.98 -30.21
CA THR A 19 4.73 -8.51 -29.32
C THR A 19 4.74 -7.72 -28.01
N ILE A 20 3.56 -7.25 -27.59
CA ILE A 20 3.35 -6.53 -26.34
C ILE A 20 2.45 -7.39 -25.44
N ILE A 21 2.93 -7.70 -24.25
CA ILE A 21 2.15 -8.39 -23.21
C ILE A 21 1.88 -7.39 -22.08
N PRO A 22 0.64 -6.91 -21.90
CA PRO A 22 0.30 -6.00 -20.81
C PRO A 22 0.54 -6.64 -19.44
N VAL A 23 1.10 -5.89 -18.49
CA VAL A 23 1.36 -6.37 -17.13
C VAL A 23 0.67 -5.47 -16.11
N SER A 24 -0.11 -6.09 -15.23
CA SER A 24 -0.82 -5.46 -14.13
C SER A 24 -0.40 -6.05 -12.78
N LYS A 25 -0.58 -5.27 -11.71
CA LYS A 25 -0.45 -5.73 -10.33
C LYS A 25 -1.83 -5.85 -9.71
N ALA A 26 -2.16 -7.03 -9.18
CA ALA A 26 -3.33 -7.23 -8.34
C ALA A 26 -2.93 -7.13 -6.86
N MET A 27 -3.74 -6.42 -6.08
CA MET A 27 -3.63 -6.32 -4.63
C MET A 27 -4.99 -6.62 -4.01
N TYR A 28 -4.99 -7.33 -2.90
CA TYR A 28 -6.18 -7.65 -2.12
C TYR A 28 -5.89 -7.36 -0.65
N GLY A 29 -6.89 -6.84 0.05
CA GLY A 29 -6.78 -6.49 1.46
C GLY A 29 -8.09 -6.78 2.17
N PHE A 30 -7.98 -7.21 3.42
CA PHE A 30 -9.11 -7.47 4.30
C PHE A 30 -8.79 -6.93 5.69
N GLY A 31 -9.81 -6.48 6.39
CA GLY A 31 -9.69 -5.92 7.73
C GLY A 31 -10.98 -6.10 8.50
N GLY A 32 -10.86 -6.23 9.81
CA GLY A 32 -12.00 -6.33 10.71
C GLY A 32 -11.67 -5.74 12.06
N GLY A 33 -12.71 -5.36 12.80
CA GLY A 33 -12.62 -4.79 14.12
C GLY A 33 -13.88 -5.09 14.93
N GLY A 34 -13.70 -5.28 16.24
CA GLY A 34 -14.79 -5.48 17.18
C GLY A 34 -14.63 -4.54 18.38
N GLY A 35 -15.76 -4.11 18.93
CA GLY A 35 -15.86 -3.35 20.18
C GLY A 35 -16.87 -4.00 21.11
N GLY A 36 -16.53 -4.07 22.40
CA GLY A 36 -17.40 -4.59 23.46
C GLY A 36 -17.69 -3.54 24.54
N GLY A 37 -18.89 -3.57 25.09
CA GLY A 37 -19.34 -2.70 26.18
C GLY A 37 -18.77 -3.15 27.52
N ALA A 38 -18.33 -2.21 28.35
CA ALA A 38 -17.61 -2.50 29.59
C ALA A 38 -18.53 -2.74 30.81
N LYS A 39 -19.84 -2.50 30.69
CA LYS A 39 -20.81 -2.56 31.80
C LYS A 39 -22.16 -3.17 31.39
N ALA A 40 -22.86 -3.72 32.38
CA ALA A 40 -24.08 -4.53 32.24
C ALA A 40 -25.30 -3.78 31.66
N ASP A 41 -25.29 -2.43 31.66
CA ASP A 41 -26.41 -1.60 31.19
C ASP A 41 -26.12 -0.86 29.86
N GLU A 42 -24.95 -1.11 29.24
CA GLU A 42 -24.55 -0.45 27.99
C GLU A 42 -24.85 -1.34 26.77
N ALA A 43 -25.86 -0.94 25.98
CA ALA A 43 -26.00 -1.41 24.61
C ALA A 43 -24.79 -0.94 23.79
N GLY A 44 -23.81 -1.83 23.59
CA GLY A 44 -22.56 -1.46 22.92
C GLY A 44 -21.68 -2.65 22.57
N ALA A 45 -22.20 -3.61 21.82
CA ALA A 45 -21.39 -4.64 21.17
C ALA A 45 -21.54 -4.52 19.66
N GLY A 46 -20.42 -4.46 18.95
CA GLY A 46 -20.41 -4.33 17.50
C GLY A 46 -19.16 -4.94 16.91
N SER A 47 -19.32 -5.66 15.82
CA SER A 47 -18.21 -6.09 14.98
C SER A 47 -18.48 -5.67 13.55
N GLY A 48 -17.40 -5.42 12.82
CA GLY A 48 -17.43 -5.04 11.42
C GLY A 48 -16.20 -5.55 10.71
N GLY A 49 -16.38 -5.91 9.44
CA GLY A 49 -15.29 -6.33 8.58
C GLY A 49 -15.54 -5.89 7.15
N GLY A 50 -14.47 -5.79 6.39
CA GLY A 50 -14.50 -5.43 4.98
C GLY A 50 -13.27 -5.94 4.25
N GLY A 51 -13.38 -6.02 2.94
CA GLY A 51 -12.26 -6.36 2.06
C GLY A 51 -12.39 -5.64 0.73
N GLY A 52 -11.28 -5.58 0.01
CA GLY A 52 -11.21 -4.93 -1.29
C GLY A 52 -10.09 -5.50 -2.15
N MET A 53 -10.19 -5.23 -3.45
CA MET A 53 -9.19 -5.59 -4.44
C MET A 53 -8.89 -4.36 -5.31
N ALA A 54 -7.64 -4.22 -5.72
CA ALA A 54 -7.21 -3.22 -6.68
C ALA A 54 -6.35 -3.89 -7.75
N VAL A 55 -6.58 -3.53 -9.02
CA VAL A 55 -5.72 -3.91 -10.14
C VAL A 55 -5.15 -2.63 -10.72
N THR A 56 -3.83 -2.58 -10.88
CA THR A 56 -3.14 -1.37 -11.37
C THR A 56 -2.19 -1.77 -12.50
N PRO A 57 -2.26 -1.14 -13.68
CA PRO A 57 -1.29 -1.35 -14.74
C PRO A 57 0.11 -0.94 -14.26
N VAL A 58 1.11 -1.81 -14.46
CA VAL A 58 2.51 -1.54 -14.04
C VAL A 58 3.47 -1.44 -15.21
N GLY A 59 3.10 -1.95 -16.38
CA GLY A 59 3.98 -1.96 -17.54
C GLY A 59 3.51 -2.92 -18.61
N TYR A 60 4.44 -3.28 -19.49
CA TYR A 60 4.26 -4.32 -20.48
C TYR A 60 5.59 -5.01 -20.78
N ILE A 61 5.53 -6.26 -21.24
CA ILE A 61 6.68 -6.99 -21.78
C ILE A 61 6.71 -6.75 -23.28
N GLU A 62 7.82 -6.25 -23.79
CA GLU A 62 8.11 -6.05 -25.21
C GLU A 62 8.99 -7.19 -25.68
N ILE A 63 8.54 -7.92 -26.70
CA ILE A 63 9.32 -8.94 -27.40
C ILE A 63 9.55 -8.46 -28.82
N LYS A 64 10.81 -8.31 -29.21
CA LYS A 64 11.21 -7.84 -30.54
C LYS A 64 12.53 -8.46 -30.95
N GLN A 65 12.59 -9.07 -32.13
CA GLN A 65 13.84 -9.61 -32.73
C GLN A 65 14.60 -10.56 -31.78
N GLY A 66 13.89 -11.44 -31.07
CA GLY A 66 14.49 -12.36 -30.10
C GLY A 66 14.92 -11.73 -28.77
N SER A 67 14.79 -10.41 -28.62
CA SER A 67 15.01 -9.71 -27.36
C SER A 67 13.70 -9.54 -26.59
N THR A 68 13.76 -9.67 -25.27
CA THR A 68 12.62 -9.44 -24.36
C THR A 68 12.99 -8.36 -23.35
N ARG A 69 12.12 -7.37 -23.16
CA ARG A 69 12.34 -6.27 -22.20
C ARG A 69 11.04 -5.90 -21.50
N PHE A 70 11.11 -5.74 -20.18
CA PHE A 70 10.01 -5.15 -19.42
C PHE A 70 10.07 -3.62 -19.50
N ARG A 71 8.94 -2.98 -19.85
CA ARG A 71 8.76 -1.54 -19.96
C ARG A 71 7.82 -1.07 -18.84
N PRO A 72 8.34 -0.42 -17.79
CA PRO A 72 7.51 0.03 -16.68
C PRO A 72 6.71 1.29 -17.06
N ILE A 73 5.44 1.34 -16.64
CA ILE A 73 4.63 2.57 -16.64
C ILE A 73 4.93 3.29 -15.32
N ARG A 74 5.61 4.43 -15.40
CA ARG A 74 5.89 5.27 -14.24
C ARG A 74 4.74 6.25 -14.03
N ASP A 75 4.11 6.18 -12.87
CA ASP A 75 3.18 7.22 -12.42
C ASP A 75 3.91 8.24 -11.53
N PRO A 76 4.12 9.48 -11.98
CA PRO A 76 4.73 10.54 -11.18
C PRO A 76 3.96 10.80 -9.87
N GLN A 77 2.63 10.63 -9.87
CA GLN A 77 1.80 10.90 -8.69
C GLN A 77 2.08 9.90 -7.57
N THR A 78 2.38 8.64 -7.90
CA THR A 78 2.77 7.62 -6.92
C THR A 78 4.05 8.03 -6.18
N VAL A 79 5.04 8.56 -6.89
CA VAL A 79 6.29 9.06 -6.27
C VAL A 79 6.00 10.23 -5.33
N VAL A 80 5.18 11.19 -5.77
CA VAL A 80 4.81 12.35 -4.93
C VAL A 80 4.09 11.90 -3.65
N LYS A 81 3.14 10.95 -3.76
CA LYS A 81 2.40 10.43 -2.59
C LYS A 81 3.32 9.74 -1.59
N VAL A 82 4.24 8.89 -2.06
CA VAL A 82 5.20 8.19 -1.18
C VAL A 82 6.10 9.18 -0.45
N VAL A 83 6.60 10.20 -1.15
CA VAL A 83 7.43 11.25 -0.54
C VAL A 83 6.64 12.06 0.50
N ALA A 84 5.39 12.42 0.21
CA ALA A 84 4.54 13.18 1.12
C ALA A 84 4.18 12.39 2.39
N ILE A 85 3.82 11.11 2.26
CA ILE A 85 3.51 10.26 3.41
C ILE A 85 4.77 10.00 4.23
N GLY A 86 5.89 9.70 3.58
CA GLY A 86 7.17 9.46 4.25
C GLY A 86 7.66 10.69 5.04
N SER A 87 7.53 11.89 4.46
CA SER A 87 7.92 13.13 5.15
C SER A 87 7.02 13.43 6.35
N LEU A 88 5.70 13.20 6.23
CA LEU A 88 4.77 13.37 7.35
C LEU A 88 5.05 12.37 8.48
N ALA A 89 5.26 11.09 8.16
CA ALA A 89 5.58 10.06 9.16
C ALA A 89 6.90 10.38 9.89
N LEU A 90 7.91 10.87 9.16
CA LEU A 90 9.18 11.31 9.74
C LEU A 90 9.00 12.53 10.67
N LEU A 91 8.19 13.52 10.26
CA LEU A 91 7.91 14.70 11.08
C LEU A 91 7.15 14.34 12.37
N LEU A 92 6.20 13.41 12.30
CA LEU A 92 5.44 12.99 13.48
C LEU A 92 6.32 12.22 14.47
N THR A 93 7.12 11.26 14.00
CA THR A 93 8.01 10.47 14.87
C THR A 93 9.08 11.34 15.53
N THR A 94 9.70 12.26 14.78
CA THR A 94 10.70 13.19 15.33
C THR A 94 10.08 14.15 16.35
N LYS A 95 8.90 14.73 16.08
CA LYS A 95 8.19 15.59 17.04
C LYS A 95 7.84 14.84 18.33
N SER A 96 7.28 13.64 18.22
CA SER A 96 6.93 12.83 19.40
C SER A 96 8.16 12.51 20.26
N ILE A 97 9.28 12.15 19.65
CA ILE A 97 10.55 11.91 20.38
C ILE A 97 11.00 13.18 21.10
N VAL A 98 11.03 14.33 20.40
CA VAL A 98 11.45 15.61 21.00
C VAL A 98 10.55 16.03 22.16
N GLU A 99 9.24 15.87 22.05
CA GLU A 99 8.29 16.18 23.12
C GLU A 99 8.46 15.28 24.35
N ILE A 100 8.72 13.99 24.15
CA ILE A 100 9.03 13.04 25.23
C ILE A 100 10.29 13.49 25.99
N PHE A 101 11.35 13.87 25.27
CA PHE A 101 12.58 14.37 25.89
C PHE A 101 12.44 15.75 26.54
N LYS A 102 11.56 16.63 26.02
CA LYS A 102 11.26 17.94 26.65
C LYS A 102 10.41 17.83 27.92
N ASN A 103 9.74 16.70 28.16
CA ASN A 103 8.86 16.55 29.31
C ASN A 103 9.67 16.49 30.62
N LYS A 104 9.59 17.58 31.40
CA LYS A 104 10.30 17.74 32.68
C LYS A 104 10.04 16.60 33.68
N LYS A 105 8.88 15.92 33.61
CA LYS A 105 8.60 14.74 34.46
C LYS A 105 9.48 13.53 34.10
N ILE A 106 9.72 13.29 32.80
CA ILE A 106 10.52 12.16 32.29
C ILE A 106 12.01 12.41 32.52
N VAL A 107 12.47 13.64 32.24
CA VAL A 107 13.87 14.04 32.50
C VAL A 107 14.24 13.91 33.98
N LYS A 108 13.28 14.14 34.88
CA LYS A 108 13.47 13.99 36.33
C LYS A 108 13.53 12.52 36.77
N LEU A 109 12.92 11.60 36.03
CA LEU A 109 12.98 10.14 36.27
C LEU A 109 14.30 9.53 35.80
N LEU A 110 14.92 10.06 34.75
CA LEU A 110 16.21 9.59 34.22
C LEU A 110 17.43 10.12 34.99
N LYS A 111 17.25 11.09 35.89
CA LYS A 111 18.31 11.76 36.67
C LYS A 111 18.38 11.36 38.15
N LYS A 112 17.62 10.34 38.56
CA LYS A 112 17.61 9.79 39.92
C LYS A 112 18.30 8.45 39.94
#